data_AF-A0A538AZG2-F1
#
_entry.id   AF-A0A538AZG2-F1
#
_cell.length_a   1.000
_cell.length_b   1.000
_cell.length_c   1.000
_cell.angle_alpha   90.00
_cell.angle_beta   90.00
_cell.angle_gamma   90.00
#
_symmetry.space_group_name_H-M   'P 1'
#
loop_
_entity.id
_entity.type
_entity.pdbx_description
1 polymer ?
#
loop_
_entity_poly.entity_id
_entity_poly.type
_entity_poly.pdbx_seq_one_letter_code
_entity_poly.pdbx_strand_id
1 'polypeptide(L)'
;MKLAQRARPMLDRGQVFVREFEWTWTKAVIISLVLWFVGIGLIAFVPSWWLYFADQKLGWHKCPCPTTLKFFEFKARDVVAVILFSIPFGAMIVIPYHLQKLRRRLRSESESRPTGGYR
;
A
#
# COMPACT_ATOMS: atom_id res chain seq x y z
N MET A 1 -1.73 9.51 -26.43
CA MET A 1 -0.25 9.42 -26.60
C MET A 1 0.58 10.42 -25.79
N LYS A 2 0.16 11.69 -25.60
CA LYS A 2 1.00 12.73 -24.92
C LYS A 2 1.30 12.50 -23.43
N LEU A 3 0.44 11.81 -22.67
CA LEU A 3 0.66 11.54 -21.23
C LEU A 3 1.80 10.54 -20.97
N ALA A 4 1.88 9.47 -21.78
CA ALA A 4 2.93 8.46 -21.63
C ALA A 4 4.32 9.05 -21.90
N GLN A 5 4.47 9.91 -22.91
CA GLN A 5 5.74 10.58 -23.20
C GLN A 5 6.16 11.60 -22.11
N ARG A 6 5.20 12.28 -21.46
CA ARG A 6 5.50 13.18 -20.34
C ARG A 6 5.89 12.45 -19.06
N ALA A 7 5.38 11.25 -18.85
CA ALA A 7 5.71 10.42 -17.68
C ALA A 7 7.06 9.70 -17.82
N ARG A 8 7.54 9.44 -19.06
CA ARG A 8 8.84 8.79 -19.33
C ARG A 8 10.01 9.34 -18.50
N PRO A 9 10.31 10.65 -18.47
CA PRO A 9 11.45 11.15 -17.70
C PRO A 9 11.32 10.92 -16.19
N MET A 10 10.11 10.88 -15.63
CA MET A 10 9.90 10.56 -14.21
C MET A 10 10.05 9.07 -13.95
N LEU A 11 9.55 8.23 -14.86
CA LEU A 11 9.70 6.78 -14.80
C LEU A 11 11.16 6.35 -14.91
N ASP A 12 11.93 6.96 -15.82
CA ASP A 12 13.35 6.65 -16.01
C ASP A 12 14.16 6.98 -14.75
N ARG A 13 13.91 8.13 -14.11
CA ARG A 13 14.52 8.49 -12.82
C ARG A 13 14.16 7.49 -11.72
N GLY A 14 12.89 7.07 -11.67
CA GLY A 14 12.43 6.08 -10.70
C GLY A 14 13.08 4.71 -10.92
N GLN A 15 13.27 4.29 -12.18
CA GLN A 15 13.93 3.04 -12.53
C GLN A 15 15.43 3.06 -12.17
N VAL A 16 16.13 4.17 -12.41
CA VAL A 16 17.52 4.35 -11.98
C VAL A 16 17.63 4.24 -10.46
N PHE A 17 16.78 4.96 -9.73
CA PHE A 17 16.74 4.89 -8.27
C PHE A 17 16.50 3.46 -7.76
N VAL A 18 15.48 2.75 -8.27
CA VAL A 18 15.17 1.37 -7.84
C VAL A 18 16.30 0.39 -8.19
N ARG A 19 17.02 0.63 -9.30
CA ARG A 19 18.16 -0.19 -9.72
C ARG A 19 19.37 -0.03 -8.79
N GLU A 20 19.74 1.22 -8.52
CA GLU A 20 20.90 1.61 -7.71
C GLU A 20 20.64 1.45 -6.21
N PHE A 21 19.38 1.46 -5.79
CA PHE A 21 19.04 1.34 -4.39
C PHE A 21 19.49 -0.01 -3.81
N GLU A 22 20.46 0.07 -2.91
CA GLU A 22 20.98 -1.08 -2.17
C GLU A 22 20.18 -1.33 -0.90
N TRP A 23 19.77 -2.58 -0.73
CA TRP A 23 19.10 -3.07 0.47
C TRP A 23 20.15 -3.48 1.47
N THR A 24 20.76 -2.50 2.13
CA THR A 24 21.63 -2.77 3.27
C THR A 24 20.78 -3.17 4.47
N TRP A 25 21.35 -3.96 5.38
CA TRP A 25 20.66 -4.40 6.59
C TRP A 25 20.06 -3.22 7.38
N THR A 26 20.81 -2.12 7.52
CA THR A 26 20.35 -0.91 8.22
C THR A 26 19.12 -0.29 7.56
N LYS A 27 19.10 -0.16 6.23
CA LYS A 27 17.94 0.37 5.49
C LYS A 27 16.72 -0.54 5.65
N ALA A 28 16.94 -1.86 5.64
CA ALA A 28 15.87 -2.83 5.85
C ALA A 28 15.21 -2.66 7.23
N VAL A 29 16.03 -2.52 8.29
CA VAL A 29 15.56 -2.29 9.67
C VAL A 29 14.80 -0.97 9.77
N ILE A 30 15.37 0.13 9.27
CA ILE A 30 14.70 1.44 9.30
C ILE A 30 13.37 1.40 8.56
N ILE A 31 13.35 0.83 7.36
CA ILE A 31 12.12 0.75 6.56
C ILE A 31 11.08 -0.11 7.26
N SER A 32 11.45 -1.23 7.88
CA SER A 32 10.51 -2.05 8.66
C SER A 32 9.92 -1.29 9.86
N LEU A 33 10.73 -0.50 10.57
CA LEU A 33 10.27 0.34 11.68
C LEU A 33 9.27 1.39 11.20
N VAL A 34 9.61 2.12 10.14
CA VAL A 34 8.73 3.13 9.54
C VAL A 34 7.43 2.50 9.04
N LEU A 35 7.52 1.36 8.33
CA LEU A 35 6.34 0.62 7.86
C LEU A 35 5.44 0.21 9.02
N TRP A 36 6.03 -0.17 10.15
CA TRP A 36 5.27 -0.57 11.33
C TRP A 36 4.51 0.62 11.95
N PHE A 37 5.17 1.76 12.14
CA PHE A 37 4.52 2.98 12.62
C PHE A 37 3.43 3.47 11.67
N VAL A 38 3.70 3.47 10.37
CA VAL A 38 2.72 3.85 9.34
C VAL A 38 1.55 2.87 9.33
N GLY A 39 1.83 1.56 9.43
CA GLY A 39 0.83 0.51 9.45
C GLY A 39 -0.12 0.65 10.64
N ILE A 40 0.42 0.77 11.86
CA ILE A 40 -0.37 0.98 13.08
C ILE A 40 -1.16 2.29 12.98
N GLY A 41 -0.52 3.36 12.53
CA GLY A 41 -1.16 4.67 12.35
C GLY A 41 -2.37 4.58 11.42
N LEU A 42 -2.20 3.98 10.24
CA LEU A 42 -3.29 3.86 9.26
C LEU A 42 -4.41 2.93 9.74
N ILE A 43 -4.05 1.78 10.32
CA ILE A 43 -5.00 0.78 10.83
C ILE A 43 -5.81 1.30 12.01
N ALA A 44 -5.23 2.15 12.86
CA ALA A 44 -5.94 2.71 14.01
C ALA A 44 -6.70 3.99 13.63
N PHE A 45 -6.02 4.93 12.98
CA PHE A 45 -6.56 6.26 12.74
C PHE A 45 -7.69 6.27 11.71
N VAL A 46 -7.52 5.60 10.57
CA VAL A 46 -8.47 5.70 9.45
C VAL A 46 -9.80 5.04 9.78
N PRO A 47 -9.85 3.79 10.30
CA PRO A 47 -11.11 3.18 10.72
C PRO A 47 -11.75 3.90 11.90
N SER A 48 -10.97 4.39 12.86
CA SER A 48 -11.49 5.14 14.01
C SER A 48 -12.15 6.45 13.57
N TRP A 49 -11.48 7.22 12.69
CA TRP A 49 -12.04 8.43 12.12
C TRP A 49 -13.34 8.15 11.34
N TRP A 50 -13.36 7.07 10.54
CA TRP A 50 -14.56 6.67 9.80
C TRP A 50 -15.73 6.31 10.72
N LEU A 51 -15.48 5.52 11.77
CA LEU A 51 -16.51 5.15 12.73
C LEU A 51 -17.07 6.36 13.45
N TYR A 52 -16.21 7.29 13.87
CA TYR A 52 -16.62 8.56 14.48
C TYR A 52 -17.46 9.41 13.51
N PHE A 53 -17.01 9.55 12.25
CA PHE A 53 -17.74 10.31 11.23
C PHE A 53 -19.12 9.71 10.93
N ALA A 54 -19.18 8.39 10.76
CA ALA A 54 -20.42 7.68 10.47
C ALA A 54 -21.42 7.80 11.63
N ASP A 55 -20.94 7.79 12.87
CA ASP A 55 -21.77 7.96 14.06
C ASP A 55 -22.30 9.40 14.19
N GLN A 56 -21.41 10.39 14.10
CA GLN A 56 -21.73 11.79 14.42
C GLN A 56 -22.36 12.57 13.25
N LYS A 57 -22.00 12.27 12.01
CA LYS A 57 -22.46 13.03 10.83
C LYS A 57 -23.53 12.30 10.04
N LEU A 58 -23.43 10.99 9.91
CA LEU A 58 -24.39 10.18 9.16
C LEU A 58 -25.49 9.58 10.05
N GLY A 59 -25.32 9.59 11.37
CA GLY A 59 -26.28 9.00 12.30
C GLY A 59 -26.38 7.49 12.16
N TRP A 60 -25.32 6.82 11.69
CA TRP A 60 -25.22 5.37 11.52
C TRP A 60 -24.88 4.69 12.86
N HIS A 61 -25.66 5.00 13.89
CA HIS A 61 -25.54 4.42 15.24
C HIS A 61 -26.42 3.18 15.40
N LYS A 62 -26.15 2.42 16.47
CA LYS A 62 -26.96 1.26 16.86
C LYS A 62 -28.36 1.75 17.26
N CYS A 63 -29.37 1.53 16.41
CA CYS A 63 -30.77 1.77 16.79
C CYS A 63 -31.30 0.53 17.54
N PRO A 64 -32.00 0.68 18.68
CA PRO A 64 -32.61 -0.42 19.40
C PRO A 64 -33.87 -1.03 18.73
N CYS A 65 -34.21 -0.64 17.50
CA CYS A 65 -35.51 -0.93 16.88
C CYS A 65 -35.44 -2.04 15.80
N PRO A 66 -36.51 -2.85 15.64
CA PRO A 66 -36.58 -4.00 14.73
C PRO A 66 -36.84 -3.63 13.26
N THR A 67 -36.73 -2.36 12.89
CA THR A 67 -37.05 -1.86 11.55
C THR A 67 -35.83 -1.94 10.61
N THR A 68 -36.07 -2.56 9.46
CA THR A 68 -35.09 -3.06 8.49
C THR A 68 -34.22 -1.99 7.81
N LEU A 69 -34.58 -0.70 7.84
CA LEU A 69 -33.85 0.35 7.12
C LEU A 69 -32.50 0.73 7.77
N LYS A 70 -32.39 0.77 9.09
CA LYS A 70 -31.11 1.18 9.76
C LYS A 70 -30.09 0.04 9.91
N PHE A 71 -30.51 -1.20 9.71
CA PHE A 71 -29.61 -2.35 9.73
C PHE A 71 -28.59 -2.28 8.59
N PHE A 72 -29.03 -1.91 7.38
CA PHE A 72 -28.16 -1.80 6.22
C PHE A 72 -27.13 -0.69 6.37
N GLU A 73 -27.51 0.46 6.93
CA GLU A 73 -26.60 1.58 7.20
C GLU A 73 -25.50 1.18 8.20
N PHE A 74 -25.88 0.51 9.29
CA PHE A 74 -24.94 -0.02 10.26
C PHE A 74 -23.98 -1.05 9.64
N LYS A 75 -24.49 -1.95 8.80
CA LYS A 75 -23.64 -2.92 8.10
C LYS A 75 -22.74 -2.28 7.06
N ALA A 76 -23.22 -1.28 6.33
CA ALA A 76 -22.43 -0.52 5.38
C ALA A 76 -21.26 0.20 6.08
N ARG A 77 -21.52 0.79 7.26
CA ARG A 77 -20.47 1.39 8.11
C ARG A 77 -19.35 0.41 8.40
N ASP A 78 -19.70 -0.79 8.88
CA ASP A 78 -18.73 -1.80 9.27
C ASP A 78 -17.97 -2.35 8.05
N VAL A 79 -18.65 -2.53 6.91
CA VAL A 79 -18.00 -2.93 5.65
C VAL A 79 -16.97 -1.90 5.20
N VAL A 80 -17.29 -0.61 5.26
CA VAL A 80 -16.33 0.45 4.91
C VAL A 80 -15.16 0.46 5.87
N ALA A 81 -15.39 0.25 7.18
CA ALA A 81 -14.31 0.14 8.16
C ALA A 81 -13.38 -1.04 7.84
N VAL A 82 -13.92 -2.19 7.45
CA VAL A 82 -13.14 -3.36 7.02
C VAL A 82 -12.33 -3.05 5.77
N ILE A 83 -12.91 -2.38 4.76
CA ILE A 83 -12.21 -1.99 3.53
C ILE A 83 -11.04 -1.05 3.85
N LEU A 84 -11.29 -0.04 4.69
CA LEU A 84 -10.30 0.94 5.14
C LEU A 84 -9.17 0.31 5.95
N PHE A 85 -9.42 -0.82 6.61
CA PHE A 85 -8.39 -1.62 7.27
C PHE A 85 -7.63 -2.51 6.27
N SER A 86 -8.36 -3.23 5.39
CA SER A 86 -7.79 -4.26 4.53
C SER A 86 -6.93 -3.69 3.40
N ILE A 87 -7.28 -2.51 2.86
CA ILE A 87 -6.53 -1.89 1.76
C ILE A 87 -5.12 -1.48 2.22
N PRO A 88 -4.93 -0.69 3.29
CA PRO A 88 -3.60 -0.37 3.79
C PRO A 88 -2.80 -1.61 4.17
N PHE A 89 -3.43 -2.59 4.82
CA PHE A 89 -2.78 -3.83 5.18
C PHE A 89 -2.28 -4.60 3.94
N GLY A 90 -3.14 -4.77 2.93
CA GLY A 90 -2.77 -5.41 1.67
C GLY A 90 -1.69 -4.64 0.92
N ALA A 91 -1.77 -3.30 0.90
CA ALA A 91 -0.77 -2.44 0.26
C ALA A 91 0.62 -2.62 0.89
N MET A 92 0.71 -2.75 2.23
CA MET A 92 1.97 -3.00 2.93
C MET A 92 2.65 -4.32 2.52
N ILE A 93 1.91 -5.29 1.99
CA ILE A 93 2.45 -6.57 1.51
C ILE A 93 2.75 -6.50 0.00
N VAL A 94 1.79 -5.97 -0.77
CA VAL A 94 1.84 -5.96 -2.25
C VAL A 94 2.93 -5.00 -2.76
N ILE A 95 3.06 -3.81 -2.17
CA ILE A 95 4.06 -2.81 -2.58
C ILE A 95 5.49 -3.35 -2.50
N PRO A 96 5.98 -3.87 -1.35
CA PRO A 96 7.34 -4.40 -1.27
C PRO A 96 7.55 -5.61 -2.17
N TYR A 97 6.54 -6.48 -2.34
CA TYR A 97 6.62 -7.59 -3.30
C TYR A 97 6.86 -7.09 -4.74
N HIS A 98 6.08 -6.10 -5.19
CA HIS A 98 6.25 -5.53 -6.52
C HIS A 98 7.56 -4.78 -6.69
N LEU A 99 8.02 -4.04 -5.67
CA LEU A 99 9.33 -3.38 -5.68
C LEU A 99 10.47 -4.40 -5.81
N GLN A 100 10.41 -5.51 -5.08
CA GLN A 100 11.39 -6.60 -5.19
C GLN A 100 11.37 -7.22 -6.58
N LYS A 101 10.17 -7.49 -7.13
CA LYS A 101 10.02 -8.04 -8.48
C LYS A 101 10.55 -7.10 -9.56
N LEU A 102 10.25 -5.81 -9.46
CA LEU A 102 10.72 -4.78 -10.39
C LEU A 102 12.24 -4.66 -10.35
N ARG A 103 12.84 -4.63 -9.16
CA ARG A 103 14.29 -4.59 -8.98
C ARG A 103 14.98 -5.79 -9.61
N ARG A 104 14.46 -7.01 -9.42
CA ARG A 104 15.01 -8.23 -10.04
C ARG A 104 15.01 -8.11 -11.57
N ARG A 105 13.92 -7.61 -12.16
CA ARG A 105 13.84 -7.36 -13.61
C ARG A 105 14.84 -6.31 -14.10
N LEU A 106 14.94 -5.17 -13.42
CA LEU A 106 15.85 -4.09 -13.79
C LEU A 106 17.34 -4.47 -13.67
N ARG A 107 17.68 -5.44 -12.81
CA ARG A 107 19.05 -5.98 -12.68
C ARG A 107 19.33 -7.12 -13.66
N SER A 108 18.34 -7.94 -13.99
CA SER A 108 18.52 -8.96 -15.05
C SER A 108 18.73 -8.34 -16.43
N GLU A 109 18.26 -7.11 -16.67
CA GLU A 109 18.56 -6.36 -17.90
C GLU A 109 19.96 -5.70 -17.91
N SER A 110 20.57 -5.47 -16.73
CA SER A 110 21.93 -4.91 -16.64
C SER A 110 23.03 -5.96 -16.58
N GLU A 111 22.69 -7.20 -16.20
CA GLU A 111 23.58 -8.34 -16.37
C GLU A 111 23.52 -8.79 -17.84
N SER A 112 24.31 -8.14 -18.71
CA SER A 112 25.15 -8.95 -19.59
C SER A 112 25.96 -9.85 -18.67
N ARG A 113 25.39 -10.99 -18.29
CA ARG A 113 26.13 -12.03 -17.57
C ARG A 113 27.46 -12.14 -18.30
N PRO A 114 28.62 -12.09 -17.61
CA PRO A 114 29.75 -12.82 -18.13
C PRO A 114 29.22 -14.25 -18.20
N THR A 115 28.80 -14.67 -19.39
CA THR A 115 28.66 -16.09 -19.70
C THR A 115 29.99 -16.64 -19.27
N GLY A 116 29.99 -17.35 -18.15
CA GLY A 116 31.19 -17.87 -17.54
C GLY A 116 31.94 -18.59 -18.63
N GLY A 117 32.98 -17.92 -19.13
CA GLY A 117 33.93 -18.45 -20.10
C GLY A 117 34.79 -19.44 -19.36
N TYR A 118 34.19 -20.55 -18.96
CA TYR A 118 34.90 -21.80 -18.77
C TYR A 118 34.72 -22.59 -20.06
N ARG A 119 35.45 -22.12 -21.09
CA ARG A 119 36.37 -22.90 -21.92
C ARG A 119 37.06 -21.97 -22.90
#